data_AF-A0A379EU50-F1
#
_entry.id   AF-A0A379EU50-F1
#
_cell.length_a   1.000
_cell.length_b   1.000
_cell.length_c   1.000
_cell.angle_alpha   90.00
_cell.angle_beta   90.00
_cell.angle_gamma   90.00
#
_symmetry.space_group_name_H-M   'P 1'
#
loop_
_entity.id
_entity.type
_entity.pdbx_description
1 polymer ?
#
loop_
_entity_poly.entity_id
_entity_poly.type
_entity_poly.pdbx_seq_one_letter_code
_entity_poly.pdbx_strand_id
1 'polypeptide(L)'
;MARNELTKSAIEIAALVRRKAVERTDKELAECIGIDPSTLCRFKAEHLDKFCAYLDELGLTVTEKGLNQISDAELEALKLFASKGLAEFGQ
;
A
#
# COMPACT_ATOMS: atom_id res chain seq x y z
N MET A 1 24.45 10.39 -4.11
CA MET A 1 23.89 9.13 -4.61
C MET A 1 22.54 9.45 -5.23
N ALA A 2 22.44 9.45 -6.56
CA ALA A 2 21.19 9.72 -7.25
C ALA A 2 20.59 8.37 -7.67
N ARG A 3 19.55 7.92 -6.97
CA ARG A 3 18.66 6.85 -7.43
C ARG A 3 17.27 7.47 -7.54
N ASN A 4 17.00 8.06 -8.70
CA ASN A 4 15.75 8.73 -9.05
C ASN A 4 14.67 7.75 -9.53
N GLU A 5 14.77 6.47 -9.18
CA GLU A 5 13.80 5.45 -9.56
C GLU A 5 13.16 4.93 -8.28
N LEU A 6 11.91 5.34 -8.05
CA LEU A 6 11.06 4.72 -7.03
C LEU A 6 11.06 3.21 -7.28
N THR A 7 11.31 2.43 -6.24
CA THR A 7 11.20 0.96 -6.32
C THR A 7 9.78 0.59 -6.74
N LYS A 8 9.61 -0.61 -7.35
CA LYS A 8 8.27 -1.12 -7.72
C LYS A 8 7.31 -1.09 -6.52
N SER A 9 7.82 -1.45 -5.34
CA SER A 9 7.09 -1.41 -4.07
C SER A 9 6.66 0.00 -3.67
N ALA A 10 7.52 1.01 -3.77
CA ALA A 10 7.15 2.40 -3.47
C ALA A 10 6.06 2.92 -4.41
N ILE A 11 6.10 2.53 -5.68
CA ILE A 11 5.05 2.85 -6.67
C ILE A 11 3.72 2.18 -6.29
N GLU A 12 3.76 0.92 -5.89
CA GLU A 12 2.56 0.18 -5.44
C GLU A 12 1.94 0.80 -4.20
N ILE A 13 2.75 1.19 -3.20
CA ILE A 13 2.29 1.90 -2.00
C ILE A 13 1.63 3.22 -2.39
N ALA A 14 2.27 4.03 -3.24
CA ALA A 14 1.72 5.32 -3.66
C ALA A 14 0.41 5.17 -4.46
N ALA A 15 0.31 4.16 -5.31
CA ALA A 15 -0.90 3.84 -6.05
C ALA A 15 -2.04 3.40 -5.12
N LEU A 16 -1.74 2.60 -4.09
CA LEU A 16 -2.71 2.21 -3.07
C LEU A 16 -3.23 3.43 -2.31
N VAL A 17 -2.34 4.29 -1.82
CA VAL A 17 -2.72 5.50 -1.08
C VAL A 17 -3.58 6.43 -1.94
N ARG A 18 -3.21 6.68 -3.21
CA ARG A 18 -4.00 7.52 -4.12
C ARG A 18 -5.40 6.95 -4.34
N ARG A 19 -5.53 5.65 -4.57
CA ARG A 19 -6.82 4.98 -4.76
C ARG A 19 -7.74 5.16 -3.55
N LYS A 20 -7.20 4.95 -2.35
CA LYS A 20 -7.95 5.11 -1.10
C LYS A 20 -8.26 6.55 -0.74
N ALA A 21 -7.37 7.48 -1.08
CA ALA A 21 -7.61 8.90 -0.88
C ALA A 21 -8.78 9.45 -1.72
N VAL A 22 -9.21 8.76 -2.79
CA VAL A 22 -10.40 9.14 -3.58
C VAL A 22 -11.71 8.71 -2.89
N GLU A 23 -11.68 7.70 -2.02
CA GLU A 23 -12.87 7.20 -1.33
C GLU A 23 -13.42 8.18 -0.28
N ARG A 24 -12.65 9.22 0.09
CA ARG A 24 -13.02 10.26 1.05
C ARG A 24 -12.61 11.62 0.54
N THR A 25 -13.26 12.68 1.04
CA THR A 25 -12.84 14.03 0.69
C THR A 25 -11.57 14.43 1.43
N ASP A 26 -10.72 15.23 0.79
CA ASP A 26 -9.52 15.78 1.43
C ASP A 26 -9.83 16.57 2.68
N LYS A 27 -11.00 17.23 2.72
CA LYS A 27 -11.46 17.96 3.89
C LYS A 27 -11.70 17.04 5.08
N GLU A 28 -12.45 15.96 4.88
CA GLU A 28 -12.73 14.98 5.95
C GLU A 28 -11.45 14.30 6.43
N LEU A 29 -10.55 13.93 5.51
CA LEU A 29 -9.27 13.33 5.85
C LEU A 29 -8.38 14.29 6.63
N ALA A 30 -8.29 15.56 6.20
CA ALA A 30 -7.50 16.59 6.86
C ALA A 30 -8.02 16.90 8.27
N GLU A 31 -9.35 17.01 8.44
CA GLU A 31 -9.99 17.16 9.76
C GLU A 31 -9.68 15.97 10.68
N CYS A 32 -9.74 14.73 10.17
CA CYS A 32 -9.46 13.52 10.95
C CYS A 32 -8.00 13.43 11.43
N ILE A 33 -7.05 13.91 10.62
CA ILE A 33 -5.61 13.86 10.96
C ILE A 33 -5.10 15.17 11.61
N GLY A 34 -5.98 16.17 11.77
CA GLY A 34 -5.67 17.42 12.45
C GLY A 34 -4.79 18.38 11.63
N ILE A 35 -4.91 18.37 10.31
CA ILE A 35 -4.19 19.33 9.43
C ILE A 35 -5.17 20.14 8.59
N ASP A 36 -4.68 21.26 8.04
CA ASP A 36 -5.47 22.04 7.10
C ASP A 36 -5.60 21.30 5.74
N PRO A 37 -6.78 21.31 5.08
CA PRO A 37 -6.97 20.66 3.79
C PRO A 37 -5.98 21.09 2.69
N SER A 38 -5.54 22.35 2.70
CA SER A 38 -4.52 22.83 1.74
C SER A 38 -3.16 22.21 1.99
N THR A 39 -2.84 21.89 3.24
CA THR A 39 -1.62 21.18 3.63
C THR A 39 -1.65 19.75 3.12
N LEU A 40 -2.79 19.05 3.27
CA LEU A 40 -2.97 17.71 2.73
C LEU A 40 -2.86 17.68 1.20
N CYS A 41 -3.46 18.67 0.53
CA CYS A 41 -3.39 18.80 -0.92
C CYS A 41 -1.94 18.95 -1.41
N ARG A 42 -1.16 19.86 -0.78
CA ARG A 42 0.28 20.03 -1.08
C ARG A 42 1.09 18.76 -0.80
N PHE A 43 0.83 18.10 0.32
CA PHE A 43 1.51 16.84 0.65
C PHE A 43 1.33 15.79 -0.44
N LYS A 44 0.09 15.59 -0.92
CA LYS A 44 -0.21 14.63 -1.98
C LYS A 44 0.49 14.95 -3.31
N ALA A 45 0.63 16.24 -3.63
CA ALA A 45 1.25 16.69 -4.87
C ALA A 45 2.79 16.60 -4.84
N GLU A 46 3.42 16.94 -3.72
CA GLU A 46 4.88 17.19 -3.67
C GLU A 46 5.67 16.17 -2.85
N HIS A 47 5.00 15.46 -1.93
CA HIS A 47 5.67 14.66 -0.89
C HIS A 47 5.21 13.21 -0.83
N LEU A 48 4.02 12.88 -1.33
CA LEU A 48 3.48 11.52 -1.22
C LEU A 48 4.42 10.46 -1.79
N ASP A 49 4.95 10.67 -3.01
CA ASP A 49 5.83 9.68 -3.63
C ASP A 49 7.14 9.50 -2.84
N LYS A 50 7.69 10.59 -2.29
CA LYS A 50 8.89 10.55 -1.43
C LYS A 50 8.60 9.85 -0.11
N PHE A 51 7.42 10.07 0.45
CA PHE A 51 6.97 9.41 1.67
C PHE A 51 6.77 7.91 1.44
N CYS A 52 6.18 7.50 0.32
CA CYS A 52 6.05 6.09 -0.05
C CYS A 52 7.41 5.42 -0.29
N ALA A 53 8.36 6.12 -0.91
CA ALA A 53 9.74 5.65 -1.02
C ALA A 53 10.40 5.46 0.34
N TYR A 54 10.19 6.41 1.25
CA TYR A 54 10.69 6.32 2.62
C TYR A 54 10.12 5.11 3.37
N LEU A 55 8.82 4.82 3.21
CA LEU A 55 8.22 3.62 3.81
C LEU A 55 8.86 2.33 3.25
N ASP A 56 9.09 2.28 1.94
CA ASP A 56 9.73 1.13 1.30
C ASP A 56 11.18 0.93 1.77
N GLU A 57 11.96 2.01 1.87
CA GLU A 57 13.34 1.97 2.39
C GLU A 57 13.40 1.49 3.87
N LEU A 58 12.33 1.71 4.64
CA LEU A 58 12.20 1.17 6.00
C LEU A 58 11.70 -0.30 6.01
N GLY A 59 11.42 -0.90 4.86
CA GLY A 59 10.84 -2.23 4.75
C GLY A 59 9.40 -2.31 5.25
N LEU A 60 8.67 -1.19 5.23
CA LEU A 60 7.28 -1.12 5.68
C LEU A 60 6.32 -1.32 4.51
N THR A 61 5.41 -2.28 4.68
CA THR A 61 4.35 -2.54 3.71
C THR A 61 3.05 -1.87 4.18
N VAL A 62 2.41 -1.11 3.27
CA VAL A 62 1.10 -0.51 3.52
C VAL A 62 0.01 -1.42 2.98
N THR A 63 -0.95 -1.80 3.82
CA THR A 63 -2.11 -2.61 3.45
C THR A 63 -3.41 -1.95 3.87
N GLU A 64 -4.52 -2.37 3.26
CA GLU A 64 -5.84 -1.88 3.67
C GLU A 64 -6.19 -2.36 5.08
N LYS A 65 -6.79 -1.47 5.87
CA LYS A 65 -7.23 -1.78 7.23
C LYS A 65 -8.26 -2.91 7.20
N GLY A 66 -7.95 -4.02 7.86
CA GLY A 66 -8.80 -5.22 7.92
C GLY A 66 -8.33 -6.37 7.04
N LEU A 67 -7.33 -6.15 6.18
CA LEU A 67 -6.58 -7.24 5.55
C LEU A 67 -5.46 -7.67 6.48
N ASN A 68 -5.49 -8.94 6.90
CA ASN A 68 -4.37 -9.51 7.64
C ASN A 68 -3.21 -9.72 6.66
N GLN A 69 -2.04 -9.16 6.99
CA GLN A 69 -0.81 -9.58 6.33
C GLN A 69 -0.56 -11.04 6.70
N ILE A 70 -0.62 -11.89 5.69
CA ILE A 70 -0.11 -13.25 5.80
C ILE A 70 1.39 -13.21 5.52
N SER A 71 2.15 -13.98 6.30
CA SER A 71 3.56 -14.19 6.03
C SER A 71 3.76 -14.91 4.69
N ASP A 72 4.95 -14.76 4.09
CA ASP A 72 5.29 -15.50 2.87
C ASP A 72 5.15 -17.02 3.06
N ALA A 73 5.46 -17.51 4.26
CA ALA A 73 5.29 -18.92 4.61
C ALA A 73 3.81 -19.36 4.57
N GLU A 74 2.89 -18.54 5.08
CA GLU A 74 1.44 -18.80 5.01
C GLU A 74 0.91 -18.70 3.58
N LEU A 75 1.40 -17.73 2.80
CA LEU A 75 1.04 -17.60 1.39
C LEU A 75 1.47 -18.83 0.58
N GLU A 76 2.70 -19.31 0.77
CA GLU A 76 3.20 -20.51 0.09
C GLU A 76 2.46 -21.77 0.56
N ALA A 77 2.12 -21.87 1.85
CA ALA A 77 1.28 -22.95 2.36
C ALA A 77 -0.11 -22.95 1.70
N LEU A 78 -0.74 -21.78 1.53
CA LEU A 78 -2.03 -21.64 0.86
C LEU A 78 -1.96 -22.01 -0.63
N LYS A 79 -0.91 -21.59 -1.35
CA LYS A 79 -0.69 -21.99 -2.75
C LYS A 79 -0.49 -23.50 -2.88
N LEU A 80 0.30 -24.10 -1.98
CA LEU A 80 0.51 -25.55 -1.95
C LEU A 80 -0.81 -26.29 -1.69
N PHE A 81 -1.61 -25.80 -0.76
CA PHE A 81 -2.91 -26.39 -0.45
C PHE A 81 -3.88 -26.30 -1.64
N ALA A 82 -3.97 -25.13 -2.27
CA ALA A 82 -4.82 -24.91 -3.45
C ALA A 82 -4.40 -25.77 -4.65
N SER A 83 -3.09 -25.87 -4.93
CA SER A 83 -2.57 -26.69 -6.02
C SER A 83 -2.84 -28.19 -5.81
N LYS A 84 -2.71 -28.70 -4.58
CA LYS A 84 -3.07 -30.08 -4.25
C LYS A 84 -4.58 -30.32 -4.35
N GLY A 85 -5.39 -29.38 -3.87
CA GLY A 85 -6.85 -29.46 -3.98
C GLY A 85 -7.33 -29.50 -5.43
N LEU A 86 -6.73 -28.70 -6.32
CA LEU A 86 -7.01 -28.75 -7.76
C LEU A 86 -6.56 -30.08 -8.40
N ALA A 87 -5.45 -30.66 -7.93
CA ALA A 87 -4.97 -31.94 -8.42
C ALA A 87 -5.84 -33.13 -7.97
N GLU A 88 -6.44 -33.06 -6.78
CA GLU A 88 -7.25 -34.15 -6.20
C GLU A 88 -8.76 -34.03 -6.47
N PHE A 89 -9.31 -32.81 -6.58
CA PHE A 89 -10.75 -32.56 -6.71
C PHE A 89 -11.15 -31.82 -7.99
N GLY A 90 -10.19 -31.51 -8.88
CA GLY A 90 -10.43 -30.82 -10.15
C GLY A 90 -10.84 -31.73 -11.32
N GLN A 91 -11.43 -32.89 -11.05
CA GLN A 91 -12.06 -33.77 -12.06
C GLN A 91 -13.57 -33.72 -11.97
#